data_AF-A0A8X6PZQ4-F1
#
_entry.id   AF-A0A8X6PZQ4-F1
#
_cell.length_a   1.000
_cell.length_b   1.000
_cell.length_c   1.000
_cell.angle_alpha   90.00
_cell.angle_beta   90.00
_cell.angle_gamma   90.00
#
_symmetry.space_group_name_H-M   'P 1'
#
loop_
_entity.id
_entity.type
_entity.pdbx_description
1 polymer ?
#
loop_
_entity_poly.entity_id
_entity_poly.type
_entity_poly.pdbx_seq_one_letter_code
_entity_poly.pdbx_strand_id
1 'polypeptide(L)'
;MEKAKEYCIQTAQYQCFPAEIDALKGGLLLPTKSKFSCCNPFRTDGYLGGRLQFSDIPSDTQHSLLLDEKKPFVYLLIQHTHIRLHHLGVRIVLSELRSTFWILKRRQAIKQVLHKCLPCKLS
;
A
#
# COMPACT_ATOMS: atom_id res chain seq x y z
N MET A 1 -8.13 -17.69 1.30
CA MET A 1 -6.82 -17.00 1.46
C MET A 1 -6.95 -15.48 1.57
N GLU A 2 -8.02 -14.87 1.04
CA GLU A 2 -8.21 -13.40 1.06
C GLU A 2 -8.34 -12.83 2.49
N LYS A 3 -9.13 -13.47 3.37
CA LYS A 3 -9.31 -13.02 4.76
C LYS A 3 -8.02 -12.88 5.58
N ALA A 4 -7.04 -13.76 5.37
CA ALA A 4 -5.76 -13.70 6.10
C ALA A 4 -4.91 -12.49 5.64
N LYS A 5 -4.94 -12.20 4.34
CA LYS A 5 -4.26 -11.06 3.75
C LYS A 5 -4.89 -9.75 4.21
N GLU A 6 -6.21 -9.70 4.21
CA GLU A 6 -7.01 -8.60 4.75
C GLU A 6 -6.68 -8.29 6.20
N TYR A 7 -6.68 -9.32 7.07
CA TYR A 7 -6.35 -9.16 8.48
C TYR A 7 -4.94 -8.60 8.72
N CYS A 8 -3.94 -9.08 7.96
CA CYS A 8 -2.58 -8.56 8.00
C CYS A 8 -2.53 -7.07 7.63
N ILE A 9 -3.35 -6.65 6.66
CA ILE A 9 -3.40 -5.27 6.20
C ILE A 9 -4.06 -4.38 7.25
N GLN A 10 -5.19 -4.79 7.84
CA GLN A 10 -5.84 -4.05 8.92
C GLN A 10 -4.90 -3.87 10.12
N THR A 11 -4.23 -4.95 10.52
CA THR A 11 -3.30 -4.93 11.64
C THR A 11 -2.11 -4.02 11.35
N ALA A 12 -1.55 -4.09 10.13
CA ALA A 12 -0.45 -3.22 9.71
C ALA A 12 -0.88 -1.75 9.73
N GLN A 13 -2.08 -1.43 9.24
CA GLN A 13 -2.63 -0.08 9.26
C GLN A 13 -2.82 0.43 10.68
N TYR A 14 -3.38 -0.38 11.58
CA TYR A 14 -3.56 -0.03 12.99
C TYR A 14 -2.24 0.30 13.69
N GLN A 15 -1.19 -0.46 13.43
CA GLN A 15 0.13 -0.24 14.01
C GLN A 15 0.90 0.94 13.40
N CYS A 16 0.60 1.33 12.16
CA CYS A 16 1.32 2.43 11.51
C CYS A 16 0.63 3.77 11.76
N PHE A 17 -0.69 3.76 11.78
CA PHE A 17 -1.51 4.96 11.64
C PHE A 17 -2.60 5.04 12.73
N PRO A 18 -2.23 4.88 14.02
CA PRO A 18 -3.22 4.88 15.10
C PRO A 18 -3.92 6.24 15.21
N ALA A 19 -3.18 7.34 15.05
CA ALA A 19 -3.71 8.69 15.13
C ALA A 19 -4.71 9.00 14.01
N GLU A 20 -4.45 8.51 12.80
CA GLU A 20 -5.35 8.67 11.66
C GLU A 20 -6.59 7.80 11.78
N ILE A 21 -6.46 6.60 12.34
CA ILE A 21 -7.59 5.70 12.61
C ILE A 21 -8.51 6.27 13.68
N ASP A 22 -7.93 6.85 14.74
CA ASP A 22 -8.71 7.46 15.82
C ASP A 22 -9.33 8.80 15.38
N ALA A 23 -8.64 9.60 14.58
CA ALA A 23 -9.20 10.80 13.96
C ALA A 23 -10.39 10.47 13.03
N LEU A 24 -10.28 9.43 12.20
CA LEU A 24 -11.38 8.97 11.34
C LEU A 24 -12.52 8.32 12.12
N LYS A 25 -12.27 7.69 13.27
CA LYS A 25 -13.33 7.24 14.19
C LYS A 25 -14.09 8.42 14.80
N GLY A 26 -13.39 9.52 15.10
CA GLY A 26 -13.95 10.72 15.69
C GLY A 26 -14.62 11.68 14.69
N GLY A 27 -14.64 11.36 13.39
CA GLY A 27 -15.14 12.27 12.35
C GLY A 27 -14.30 13.54 12.19
N LEU A 28 -13.08 13.56 12.72
CA LEU A 28 -12.18 14.71 12.75
C LEU A 28 -11.30 14.77 11.50
N LEU A 29 -11.03 15.99 11.05
CA LEU A 29 -10.06 16.24 9.98
C LEU A 29 -8.68 15.74 10.41
N LEU A 30 -8.00 15.03 9.50
CA LEU A 30 -6.71 14.45 9.80
C LEU A 30 -5.66 15.48 10.21
N PRO A 31 -4.71 15.10 11.08
CA PRO A 31 -3.61 15.98 11.46
C PRO A 31 -2.88 16.50 10.22
N THR A 32 -2.66 17.81 10.14
CA THR A 32 -2.10 18.49 8.96
C THR A 32 -0.68 18.01 8.60
N LYS A 33 0.04 17.42 9.57
CA LYS A 33 1.38 16.80 9.41
C LYS A 33 1.36 15.30 9.15
N SER A 34 0.19 14.68 9.09
CA SER A 34 0.08 13.27 8.74
C SER A 34 0.59 13.06 7.32
N LYS A 35 1.28 11.94 7.05
CA LYS A 35 1.76 11.59 5.70
C LYS A 35 0.61 11.35 4.69
N PHE A 36 -0.63 11.67 5.10
CA PHE A 36 -1.90 11.28 4.50
C PHE A 36 -2.78 12.43 4.06
N SER A 37 -2.48 13.67 4.45
CA SER A 37 -3.29 14.82 4.01
C SER A 37 -3.34 14.95 2.48
N CYS A 38 -2.32 14.45 1.77
CA CYS A 38 -2.25 14.48 0.31
C CYS A 38 -3.18 13.47 -0.40
N CYS A 39 -3.73 12.46 0.30
CA CYS A 39 -4.39 11.31 -0.34
C CYS A 39 -5.91 11.21 -0.08
N ASN A 40 -6.54 12.26 0.45
CA ASN A 40 -7.95 12.29 0.86
C ASN A 40 -8.44 10.94 1.43
N PRO A 41 -7.89 10.51 2.56
CA PRO A 41 -8.10 9.19 3.10
C PRO A 41 -9.52 9.02 3.61
N PHE A 42 -10.07 7.85 3.32
CA PHE A 42 -11.41 7.46 3.71
C PHE A 42 -11.36 6.08 4.34
N ARG A 43 -12.31 5.79 5.23
CA ARG A 43 -12.44 4.49 5.88
C ARG A 43 -13.63 3.75 5.29
N THR A 44 -13.38 2.60 4.69
CA THR A 44 -14.42 1.66 4.23
C THR A 44 -14.13 0.30 4.88
N ASP A 45 -15.14 -0.31 5.50
CA ASP A 45 -15.10 -1.67 6.06
C ASP A 45 -13.89 -2.02 6.95
N GLY A 46 -13.40 -1.05 7.72
CA GLY A 46 -12.32 -1.25 8.69
C GLY A 46 -10.90 -1.03 8.14
N TYR A 47 -10.76 -0.68 6.86
CA TYR A 47 -9.48 -0.36 6.24
C TYR A 47 -9.33 1.15 5.98
N LEU A 48 -8.10 1.64 6.03
CA LEU A 48 -7.71 2.95 5.52
C LEU A 48 -7.52 2.86 4.00
N GLY A 49 -8.36 3.57 3.24
CA GLY A 49 -8.21 3.83 1.81
C GLY A 49 -7.85 5.29 1.55
N GLY A 50 -7.55 5.63 0.30
CA GLY A 50 -7.31 7.01 -0.14
C GLY A 50 -7.81 7.25 -1.56
N ARG A 51 -8.37 8.43 -1.82
CA ARG A 51 -9.04 8.77 -3.08
C ARG A 51 -8.09 9.50 -4.03
N LEU A 52 -8.01 9.06 -5.30
CA LEU A 52 -7.51 9.90 -6.39
C LEU A 52 -8.54 11.01 -6.64
N GLN A 53 -8.14 12.28 -6.50
CA GLN A 53 -9.03 13.43 -6.70
C GLN A 53 -9.55 13.60 -8.14
N PHE A 54 -9.09 12.80 -9.13
CA PHE A 54 -9.37 13.06 -10.55
C PHE A 54 -9.47 11.78 -11.41
N SER A 55 -10.37 10.85 -11.08
CA SER A 55 -10.64 9.73 -11.99
C SER A 55 -12.10 9.29 -11.93
N ASP A 56 -12.78 9.35 -13.08
CA ASP A 56 -14.12 8.79 -13.35
C ASP A 56 -14.08 7.25 -13.39
N ILE A 57 -13.52 6.64 -12.35
CA ILE A 57 -13.34 5.20 -12.27
C ILE A 57 -14.37 4.66 -11.26
N PRO A 58 -15.13 3.59 -11.60
CA PRO A 58 -16.18 3.06 -10.76
C PRO A 58 -15.66 2.71 -9.36
N SER A 59 -16.47 3.07 -8.36
CA SER A 59 -16.17 3.02 -6.90
C SER A 59 -15.65 1.68 -6.39
N ASP A 60 -15.83 0.60 -7.15
CA ASP A 60 -15.43 -0.76 -6.80
C ASP A 60 -13.91 -1.02 -6.97
N THR A 61 -13.23 -0.19 -7.79
CA THR A 61 -11.79 -0.33 -8.06
C THR A 61 -10.92 0.71 -7.35
N GLN A 62 -11.53 1.57 -6.52
CA GLN A 62 -10.85 2.72 -5.91
C GLN A 62 -10.34 2.48 -4.47
N HIS A 63 -10.35 1.22 -4.00
CA HIS A 63 -9.90 0.85 -2.66
C HIS A 63 -8.45 0.36 -2.66
N SER A 64 -7.51 1.22 -3.06
CA SER A 64 -6.09 0.87 -2.94
C SER A 64 -5.71 0.85 -1.45
N LEU A 65 -5.40 -0.34 -0.94
CA LEU A 65 -5.06 -0.53 0.47
C LEU A 65 -3.76 0.21 0.80
N LEU A 66 -3.84 1.11 1.77
CA LEU A 66 -2.77 2.01 2.15
C LEU A 66 -1.73 1.29 3.02
N LEU A 67 -0.46 1.32 2.62
CA LEU A 67 0.61 0.60 3.30
C LEU A 67 1.87 1.47 3.46
N ASP A 68 2.49 1.43 4.64
CA ASP A 68 3.81 2.05 4.88
C ASP A 68 4.92 1.18 4.26
N GLU A 69 5.84 1.79 3.50
CA GLU A 69 6.97 1.10 2.90
C GLU A 69 7.85 0.31 3.89
N LYS A 70 7.87 0.74 5.15
CA LYS A 70 8.77 0.19 6.17
C LYS A 70 8.28 -1.12 6.77
N LYS A 71 7.04 -1.53 6.48
CA LYS A 71 6.45 -2.71 7.13
C LYS A 71 6.94 -4.01 6.49
N PRO A 72 7.22 -5.06 7.29
CA PRO A 72 7.63 -6.37 6.77
C PRO A 72 6.64 -6.95 5.76
N PHE A 73 5.34 -6.69 5.96
CA PHE A 73 4.30 -7.11 5.01
C PHE A 73 4.50 -6.53 3.61
N VAL A 74 4.87 -5.24 3.49
CA VAL A 74 5.12 -4.61 2.19
C VAL A 74 6.33 -5.22 1.50
N TYR A 75 7.38 -5.50 2.27
CA TYR A 75 8.56 -6.21 1.75
C TYR A 75 8.17 -7.57 1.16
N LEU A 76 7.44 -8.40 1.92
CA LEU A 76 6.98 -9.71 1.48
C LEU A 76 6.04 -9.63 0.28
N LEU A 77 5.13 -8.65 0.28
CA LEU A 77 4.21 -8.41 -0.83
C LEU A 77 4.96 -8.09 -2.12
N ILE A 78 5.92 -7.16 -2.07
CA ILE A 78 6.73 -6.79 -3.24
C ILE A 78 7.59 -7.97 -3.69
N GLN A 79 8.24 -8.68 -2.76
CA GLN A 79 9.08 -9.83 -3.08
C GLN A 79 8.26 -10.94 -3.76
N HIS A 80 7.10 -11.27 -3.21
CA HIS A 80 6.19 -12.24 -3.80
C HIS A 80 5.75 -11.83 -5.21
N THR A 81 5.33 -10.57 -5.40
CA THR A 81 4.93 -10.06 -6.72
C THR A 81 6.10 -10.10 -7.71
N HIS A 82 7.31 -9.74 -7.28
CA HIS A 82 8.50 -9.78 -8.12
C HIS A 82 8.88 -11.20 -8.56
N ILE A 83 8.80 -12.19 -7.66
CA ILE A 83 9.05 -13.61 -7.99
C ILE A 83 7.96 -14.15 -8.92
N ARG A 84 6.69 -13.86 -8.63
CA ARG A 84 5.55 -14.29 -9.46
C ARG A 84 5.61 -13.71 -10.87
N LEU A 85 6.14 -12.51 -11.02
CA LEU A 85 6.39 -11.85 -12.31
C LEU A 85 7.74 -12.24 -12.92
N HIS A 86 8.33 -13.38 -12.55
CA HIS A 86 9.58 -13.89 -13.12
C HIS A 86 10.72 -12.87 -13.13
N HIS A 87 10.91 -12.17 -12.01
CA HIS A 87 11.99 -11.22 -11.81
C HIS A 87 11.95 -9.97 -12.71
N LEU A 88 10.79 -9.63 -13.27
CA LEU A 88 10.61 -8.42 -14.06
C LEU A 88 10.94 -7.14 -13.26
N GLY A 89 11.41 -6.13 -13.99
CA GLY A 89 11.91 -4.90 -13.43
C GLY A 89 10.87 -4.04 -12.71
N VAL A 90 11.37 -2.99 -12.04
CA VAL A 90 10.59 -2.08 -11.18
C VAL A 90 9.31 -1.57 -11.84
N ARG A 91 9.32 -1.26 -13.14
CA ARG A 91 8.16 -0.70 -13.86
C ARG A 91 6.98 -1.67 -13.89
N ILE A 92 7.23 -2.95 -14.13
CA ILE A 92 6.19 -3.98 -14.22
C ILE A 92 5.60 -4.23 -12.83
N VAL A 93 6.46 -4.44 -11.82
CA VAL A 93 6.03 -4.65 -10.44
C VAL A 93 5.22 -3.46 -9.92
N LEU A 94 5.60 -2.24 -10.29
CA LEU A 94 4.88 -1.02 -9.93
C LEU A 94 3.50 -0.97 -10.60
N SER A 95 3.39 -1.37 -11.87
CA SER A 95 2.11 -1.43 -12.58
C SER A 95 1.15 -2.43 -11.93
N GLU A 96 1.64 -3.62 -11.60
CA GLU A 96 0.87 -4.69 -10.95
C GLU A 96 0.37 -4.30 -9.56
N LEU A 97 1.23 -3.67 -8.75
CA LEU A 97 0.84 -3.25 -7.39
C LEU A 97 -0.08 -2.02 -7.40
N ARG A 98 -0.06 -1.20 -8.45
CA ARG A 98 -0.85 0.05 -8.52
C ARG A 98 -2.36 -0.21 -8.59
N SER A 99 -2.79 -1.33 -9.13
CA SER A 99 -4.22 -1.68 -9.21
C SER A 99 -4.82 -2.07 -7.86
N THR A 100 -4.00 -2.52 -6.91
CA THR A 100 -4.47 -3.15 -5.67
C THR A 100 -3.97 -2.47 -4.39
N PHE A 101 -2.81 -1.80 -4.40
CA PHE A 101 -2.18 -1.24 -3.21
C PHE A 101 -1.66 0.19 -3.40
N TRP A 102 -1.89 1.00 -2.37
CA TRP A 102 -1.26 2.30 -2.23
C TRP A 102 -0.10 2.23 -1.24
N ILE A 103 1.05 1.77 -1.73
CA ILE A 103 2.28 1.73 -0.93
C ILE A 103 2.91 3.13 -0.94
N LEU A 104 3.14 3.70 0.25
CA LEU A 104 3.88 4.95 0.39
C LEU A 104 5.29 4.79 -0.19
N LYS A 105 5.78 5.80 -0.93
CA LYS A 105 7.08 5.74 -1.62
C LYS A 105 7.30 4.43 -2.41
N ARG A 106 6.24 3.83 -2.98
CA ARG A 106 6.25 2.50 -3.64
C ARG A 106 7.44 2.25 -4.55
N ARG A 107 7.84 3.24 -5.36
CA ARG A 107 8.96 3.09 -6.29
C ARG A 107 10.28 2.82 -5.55
N GLN A 108 10.50 3.50 -4.42
CA GLN A 108 11.67 3.32 -3.59
C GLN A 108 11.63 1.97 -2.87
N ALA A 109 10.48 1.59 -2.32
CA ALA A 109 10.28 0.29 -1.68
C ALA A 109 10.57 -0.86 -2.67
N ILE A 110 10.01 -0.79 -3.87
CA ILE A 110 10.22 -1.79 -4.93
C ILE A 110 11.70 -1.86 -5.32
N LYS A 111 12.35 -0.72 -5.56
CA LYS A 111 13.79 -0.69 -5.85
C LYS A 111 14.62 -1.38 -4.77
N GLN A 112 14.33 -1.10 -3.49
CA GLN A 112 15.07 -1.70 -2.38
C GLN A 112 14.90 -3.23 -2.31
N VAL A 113 13.70 -3.75 -2.58
CA VAL A 113 13.43 -5.19 -2.59
C VAL A 113 14.14 -5.87 -3.76
N LEU A 114 13.99 -5.31 -4.98
CA LEU A 114 14.62 -5.86 -6.18
C LEU A 114 16.15 -5.83 -6.09
N HIS A 115 16.72 -4.76 -5.53
CA HIS A 115 18.16 -4.66 -5.28
C HIS A 115 18.68 -5.68 -4.25
N LYS A 116 17.82 -6.32 -3.46
CA LYS A 116 18.19 -7.41 -2.56
C LYS A 116 18.00 -8.80 -3.18
N CYS A 117 17.38 -8.89 -4.36
CA CYS A 117 17.12 -10.15 -5.03
C CYS A 117 18.42 -10.75 -5.61
N LEU A 118 18.82 -11.93 -5.14
CA LEU A 118 20.03 -12.60 -5.60
C LEU A 118 19.98 -12.97 -7.11
N PRO A 119 18.91 -13.60 -7.63
CA PRO A 119 18.79 -13.86 -9.07
C PRO A 119 19.00 -12.62 -9.95
N CYS A 120 18.39 -11.49 -9.57
CA CYS A 120 18.52 -10.25 -10.34
C CYS A 120 19.89 -9.58 -10.24
N LYS A 121 20.69 -9.89 -9.22
CA LYS A 121 22.07 -9.39 -9.11
C LYS A 121 23.05 -10.17 -9.98
N LEU A 122 22.66 -11.39 -10.36
CA LEU A 122 23.49 -12.31 -11.14
C LEU A 122 23.16 -12.30 -12.64
N SER A 123 22.04 -11.66 -13.03
CA SER A 123 21.63 -11.45 -14.43
C SER A 123 22.15 -10.13 -15.00
#